data_AF-A0A2V6C2U6-F1
#
_entry.id   AF-A0A2V6C2U6-F1
#
_cell.length_a   1.000
_cell.length_b   1.000
_cell.length_c   1.000
_cell.angle_alpha   90.00
_cell.angle_beta   90.00
_cell.angle_gamma   90.00
#
_symmetry.space_group_name_H-M   'P 1'
#
loop_
_entity.id
_entity.type
_entity.pdbx_description
1 polymer ?
#
loop_
_entity_poly.entity_id
_entity_poly.type
_entity_poly.pdbx_seq_one_letter_code
_entity_poly.pdbx_strand_id
1 'polypeptide(L)'
;MKKIFVFTFIAVLALCAPQLSEAQAPKDAKEANKLAREGAEASKNQEWDKAIESLRKASGLDHKYAKDLAAVYQQRAYSAATNQQYQDAINDYGEAIKITPEDARIYEQRAAVELKLNDMDKALADYSEAIKLKPNEVRYYGYRSYIYEVKGDIKNSTADTEKVLKLDPKNQEAMNRKKRLETLQTMRATPPPPPPAASTKTSPAGAHTPHKP
;
A
#
# COMPACT_ATOMS: atom_id res chain seq x y z
N MET A 1 84.21 5.24 -7.11
CA MET A 1 83.08 6.00 -6.51
C MET A 1 81.92 6.04 -7.51
N LYS A 2 80.69 5.76 -7.01
CA LYS A 2 79.36 5.80 -7.68
C LYS A 2 79.04 4.66 -8.65
N LYS A 3 77.87 4.01 -8.61
CA LYS A 3 76.92 3.58 -7.58
C LYS A 3 76.06 2.53 -8.30
N ILE A 4 75.78 1.41 -7.64
CA ILE A 4 74.95 0.29 -8.08
C ILE A 4 73.46 0.69 -8.05
N PHE A 5 72.67 0.27 -9.06
CA PHE A 5 71.20 0.05 -9.03
C PHE A 5 70.84 -0.64 -10.37
N VAL A 6 70.81 -1.96 -10.52
CA VAL A 6 69.89 -3.03 -10.06
C VAL A 6 68.39 -2.77 -10.14
N PHE A 7 67.74 -3.80 -10.71
CA PHE A 7 66.35 -4.23 -10.64
C PHE A 7 65.38 -3.65 -11.70
N THR A 8 65.27 -4.26 -12.88
CA THR A 8 64.49 -5.48 -13.25
C THR A 8 63.00 -5.18 -13.48
N PHE A 9 62.57 -5.34 -14.73
CA PHE A 9 61.21 -5.63 -15.22
C PHE A 9 60.01 -5.01 -14.47
N ILE A 10 59.50 -3.89 -14.98
CA ILE A 10 58.08 -3.52 -14.85
C ILE A 10 57.57 -3.13 -16.23
N ALA A 11 57.12 -4.12 -16.99
CA ALA A 11 56.17 -3.95 -18.08
C ALA A 11 55.80 -5.34 -18.57
N VAL A 12 54.62 -5.82 -18.18
CA VAL A 12 53.68 -6.64 -18.95
C VAL A 12 52.73 -7.22 -17.91
N LEU A 13 51.53 -6.66 -17.78
CA LEU A 13 50.27 -7.35 -17.41
C LEU A 13 49.17 -6.29 -17.28
N ALA A 14 48.85 -5.63 -18.38
CA ALA A 14 47.68 -4.76 -18.48
C ALA A 14 46.98 -4.99 -19.82
N LEU A 15 46.62 -6.25 -20.11
CA LEU A 15 45.79 -6.65 -21.24
C LEU A 15 45.25 -8.06 -21.01
N CYS A 16 44.39 -8.25 -20.01
CA CYS A 16 43.57 -9.48 -19.94
C CYS A 16 42.26 -9.31 -19.16
N ALA A 17 41.72 -8.09 -19.08
CA ALA A 17 40.42 -7.82 -18.46
C ALA A 17 39.18 -8.01 -19.37
N PRO A 18 39.25 -8.01 -20.72
CA PRO A 18 38.02 -8.19 -21.53
C PRO A 18 37.54 -9.65 -21.63
N GLN A 19 38.44 -10.63 -21.70
CA GLN A 19 38.06 -12.01 -22.06
C GLN A 19 37.40 -12.79 -20.92
N LEU A 20 37.67 -12.46 -19.66
CA LEU A 20 36.98 -13.08 -18.52
C LEU A 20 35.51 -12.60 -18.42
N SER A 21 35.25 -11.33 -18.73
CA SER A 21 33.90 -10.75 -18.68
C SER A 21 32.99 -11.30 -19.78
N GLU A 22 33.51 -11.42 -21.01
CA GLU A 22 32.73 -11.87 -22.16
C GLU A 22 32.40 -13.38 -22.11
N ALA A 23 33.28 -14.22 -21.56
CA ALA A 23 33.04 -15.65 -21.42
C ALA A 23 32.12 -16.03 -20.24
N GLN A 24 31.97 -15.13 -19.26
CA GLN A 24 31.14 -15.35 -18.07
C GLN A 24 29.67 -15.02 -18.32
N ALA A 25 29.38 -13.98 -19.10
CA ALA A 25 28.00 -13.55 -19.39
C ALA A 25 27.09 -14.67 -19.97
N PRO A 26 27.54 -15.52 -20.92
CA PRO A 26 26.72 -16.64 -21.40
C PRO A 26 26.47 -17.72 -20.35
N LYS A 27 27.41 -17.93 -19.42
CA LYS A 27 27.26 -18.91 -18.33
C LYS A 27 26.28 -18.39 -17.28
N ASP A 28 26.40 -17.12 -16.91
CA ASP A 28 25.48 -16.46 -15.97
C ASP A 28 24.05 -16.44 -16.52
N ALA A 29 23.88 -16.15 -17.81
CA ALA A 29 22.57 -16.22 -18.45
C ALA A 29 21.96 -17.63 -18.43
N LYS A 30 22.77 -18.67 -18.66
CA LYS A 30 22.30 -20.07 -18.61
C LYS A 30 21.90 -20.47 -17.18
N GLU A 31 22.68 -20.08 -16.18
CA GLU A 31 22.37 -20.36 -14.77
C GLU A 31 21.16 -19.57 -14.29
N ALA A 32 21.04 -18.29 -14.65
CA ALA A 32 19.86 -17.47 -14.37
C ALA A 32 18.59 -18.11 -14.93
N ASN A 33 18.62 -18.56 -16.19
CA ASN A 33 17.49 -19.24 -16.82
C ASN A 33 17.11 -20.55 -16.10
N LYS A 34 18.09 -21.31 -15.59
CA LYS A 34 17.87 -22.54 -14.83
C LYS A 34 17.21 -22.25 -13.49
N LEU A 35 17.78 -21.33 -12.70
CA LEU A 35 17.24 -20.89 -11.41
C LEU A 35 15.83 -20.32 -11.55
N ALA A 36 15.56 -19.57 -12.62
CA ALA A 36 14.22 -19.04 -12.88
C ALA A 36 13.19 -20.15 -13.13
N ARG A 37 13.57 -21.22 -13.85
CA ARG A 37 12.70 -22.39 -14.06
C ARG A 37 12.44 -23.14 -12.76
N GLU A 38 13.46 -23.34 -11.93
CA GLU A 38 13.32 -23.93 -10.60
C GLU A 38 12.37 -23.12 -9.72
N GLY A 39 12.50 -21.79 -9.76
CA GLY A 39 11.63 -20.89 -9.02
C GLY A 39 10.18 -20.91 -9.52
N ALA A 40 9.97 -20.94 -10.84
CA ALA A 40 8.64 -21.05 -11.43
C ALA A 40 7.95 -22.37 -11.07
N GLU A 41 8.69 -23.49 -11.11
CA GLU A 41 8.15 -24.81 -10.72
C GLU A 41 7.82 -24.86 -9.22
N ALA A 42 8.71 -24.34 -8.36
CA ALA A 42 8.45 -24.21 -6.94
C ALA A 42 7.20 -23.35 -6.66
N SER A 43 7.03 -22.23 -7.38
CA SER A 43 5.85 -21.36 -7.28
C SER A 43 4.55 -22.09 -7.64
N LYS A 44 4.58 -22.89 -8.69
CA LYS A 44 3.44 -23.72 -9.12
C LYS A 44 3.04 -24.75 -8.05
N ASN A 45 4.03 -25.29 -7.34
CA ASN A 45 3.84 -26.23 -6.23
C ASN A 45 3.60 -25.54 -4.88
N GLN A 46 3.46 -24.20 -4.86
CA GLN A 46 3.27 -23.38 -3.65
C GLN A 46 4.43 -23.50 -2.64
N GLU A 47 5.62 -23.91 -3.10
CA GLU A 47 6.86 -23.94 -2.33
C GLU A 47 7.47 -22.52 -2.30
N TRP A 48 6.75 -21.57 -1.70
CA TRP A 48 7.01 -20.14 -1.89
C TRP A 48 8.43 -19.70 -1.50
N ASP A 49 8.98 -20.22 -0.40
CA ASP A 49 10.33 -19.85 0.07
C ASP A 49 11.41 -20.26 -0.93
N LYS A 50 11.29 -21.48 -1.48
CA LYS A 50 12.18 -21.99 -2.52
C LYS A 50 12.02 -21.23 -3.82
N ALA A 51 10.80 -20.86 -4.18
CA ALA A 51 10.51 -20.03 -5.34
C ALA A 51 11.19 -18.66 -5.23
N ILE A 52 11.03 -17.99 -4.08
CA ILE A 52 11.66 -16.70 -3.76
C ILE A 52 13.17 -16.81 -3.79
N GLU A 53 13.75 -17.82 -3.15
CA GLU A 53 15.21 -18.01 -3.13
C GLU A 53 15.77 -18.19 -4.54
N SER A 54 15.14 -19.05 -5.34
CA SER A 54 15.59 -19.35 -6.71
C SER A 54 15.48 -18.13 -7.61
N LEU A 55 14.36 -17.40 -7.57
CA LEU A 55 14.15 -16.20 -8.36
C LEU A 55 14.98 -15.00 -7.88
N ARG A 56 15.30 -14.92 -6.58
CA ARG A 56 16.26 -13.94 -6.06
C ARG A 56 17.66 -14.18 -6.60
N LYS A 57 18.13 -15.43 -6.62
CA LYS A 57 19.41 -15.78 -7.25
C LYS A 57 19.37 -15.49 -8.76
N ALA A 58 18.29 -15.87 -9.45
CA ALA A 58 18.12 -15.61 -10.88
C ALA A 58 18.14 -14.11 -11.21
N SER A 59 17.42 -13.29 -10.44
CA SER A 59 17.38 -11.83 -10.62
C SER A 59 18.70 -11.13 -10.28
N GLY A 60 19.51 -11.70 -9.39
CA GLY A 60 20.87 -11.23 -9.12
C GLY A 60 21.85 -11.50 -10.27
N LEU A 61 21.60 -12.50 -11.11
CA LEU A 61 22.39 -12.81 -12.31
C LEU A 61 21.87 -12.08 -13.55
N ASP A 62 20.55 -11.98 -13.70
CA ASP A 62 19.87 -11.31 -14.81
C ASP A 62 18.61 -10.61 -14.30
N HIS A 63 18.61 -9.29 -14.35
CA HIS A 63 17.54 -8.44 -13.80
C HIS A 63 16.14 -8.74 -14.36
N LYS A 64 16.05 -9.43 -15.52
CA LYS A 64 14.77 -9.66 -16.19
C LYS A 64 13.82 -10.51 -15.33
N TYR A 65 14.39 -11.30 -14.41
CA TYR A 65 13.67 -12.14 -13.46
C TYR A 65 13.18 -11.40 -12.21
N ALA A 66 13.50 -10.12 -12.04
CA ALA A 66 13.02 -9.34 -10.90
C ALA A 66 11.47 -9.29 -10.88
N LYS A 67 10.83 -9.15 -12.03
CA LYS A 67 9.35 -9.14 -12.11
C LYS A 67 8.72 -10.48 -11.74
N ASP A 68 9.38 -11.60 -12.08
CA ASP A 68 8.94 -12.93 -11.66
C ASP A 68 9.07 -13.09 -10.14
N LEU A 69 10.16 -12.60 -9.53
CA LEU A 69 10.31 -12.57 -8.08
C LEU A 69 9.19 -11.76 -7.41
N ALA A 70 8.87 -10.58 -7.94
CA ALA A 70 7.77 -9.76 -7.44
C ALA A 70 6.40 -10.47 -7.54
N ALA A 71 6.17 -11.22 -8.62
CA ALA A 71 4.96 -12.01 -8.81
C ALA A 71 4.84 -13.13 -7.76
N VAL A 72 5.94 -13.80 -7.41
CA VAL A 72 5.93 -14.84 -6.37
C VAL A 72 5.64 -14.24 -4.99
N TYR A 73 6.23 -13.08 -4.65
CA TYR A 73 5.86 -12.39 -3.41
C TYR A 73 4.37 -12.05 -3.37
N GLN A 74 3.78 -11.54 -4.47
CA GLN A 74 2.33 -11.28 -4.52
C GLN A 74 1.48 -12.55 -4.33
N GLN A 75 1.91 -13.68 -4.90
CA GLN A 75 1.20 -14.95 -4.75
C GLN A 75 1.27 -15.49 -3.32
N ARG A 76 2.45 -15.44 -2.69
CA ARG A 76 2.62 -15.79 -1.27
C ARG A 76 1.80 -14.87 -0.37
N ALA A 77 1.83 -13.55 -0.65
CA ALA A 77 1.04 -12.56 0.07
C ALA A 77 -0.47 -12.86 -0.01
N TYR A 78 -0.96 -13.16 -1.21
CA TYR A 78 -2.36 -13.52 -1.41
C TYR A 78 -2.72 -14.79 -0.63
N SER A 79 -1.89 -15.84 -0.70
CA SER A 79 -2.09 -17.07 0.06
C SER A 79 -2.12 -16.80 1.58
N ALA A 80 -1.16 -16.05 2.09
CA ALA A 80 -1.11 -15.63 3.49
C ALA A 80 -2.37 -14.85 3.90
N ALA A 81 -2.83 -13.90 3.08
CA ALA A 81 -4.05 -13.14 3.33
C ALA A 81 -5.29 -14.03 3.38
N THR A 82 -5.40 -15.03 2.48
CA THR A 82 -6.51 -16.00 2.51
C THR A 82 -6.49 -16.89 3.76
N ASN A 83 -5.30 -17.15 4.29
CA ASN A 83 -5.09 -17.87 5.55
C ASN A 83 -5.13 -16.95 6.79
N GLN A 84 -5.54 -15.69 6.62
CA GLN A 84 -5.63 -14.68 7.70
C GLN A 84 -4.28 -14.32 8.34
N GLN A 85 -3.16 -14.67 7.70
CA GLN A 85 -1.81 -14.28 8.07
C GLN A 85 -1.52 -12.86 7.52
N TYR A 86 -2.28 -11.88 8.02
CA TYR A 86 -2.33 -10.55 7.42
C TYR A 86 -0.99 -9.80 7.47
N GLN A 87 -0.23 -9.93 8.56
CA GLN A 87 1.06 -9.26 8.67
C GLN A 87 2.08 -9.82 7.67
N ASP A 88 2.09 -11.14 7.47
CA ASP A 88 2.96 -11.79 6.49
C ASP A 88 2.60 -11.35 5.06
N ALA A 89 1.30 -11.27 4.77
CA ALA A 89 0.80 -10.75 3.49
C ALA A 89 1.24 -9.30 3.23
N ILE A 90 1.13 -8.41 4.23
CA ILE A 90 1.57 -7.02 4.12
C ILE A 90 3.07 -6.93 3.84
N ASN A 91 3.87 -7.76 4.53
CA ASN A 91 5.32 -7.79 4.34
C ASN A 91 5.68 -8.21 2.91
N ASP A 92 5.05 -9.26 2.39
CA ASP A 92 5.29 -9.76 1.04
C ASP A 92 4.82 -8.81 -0.06
N TYR A 93 3.65 -8.18 0.11
CA TYR A 93 3.25 -7.10 -0.79
C TYR A 93 4.25 -5.94 -0.76
N GLY A 94 4.82 -5.63 0.42
CA GLY A 94 5.90 -4.66 0.55
C GLY A 94 7.17 -5.03 -0.22
N GLU A 95 7.59 -6.29 -0.17
CA GLU A 95 8.72 -6.77 -0.99
C GLU A 95 8.43 -6.70 -2.48
N ALA A 96 7.21 -7.06 -2.91
CA ALA A 96 6.81 -6.93 -4.30
C ALA A 96 6.79 -5.46 -4.77
N ILE A 97 6.31 -4.52 -3.95
CA ILE A 97 6.32 -3.08 -4.25
C ILE A 97 7.75 -2.54 -4.42
N LYS A 98 8.72 -3.00 -3.61
CA LYS A 98 10.13 -2.59 -3.77
C LYS A 98 10.70 -2.96 -5.14
N ILE A 99 10.22 -4.05 -5.75
CA ILE A 99 10.70 -4.57 -7.03
C ILE A 99 9.93 -3.97 -8.21
N THR A 100 8.61 -3.87 -8.10
CA THR A 100 7.71 -3.33 -9.12
C THR A 100 6.86 -2.20 -8.55
N PRO A 101 7.45 -1.03 -8.24
CA PRO A 101 6.74 0.08 -7.62
C PRO A 101 5.67 0.71 -8.54
N GLU A 102 5.68 0.37 -9.83
CA GLU A 102 4.74 0.86 -10.82
C GLU A 102 3.42 0.06 -10.92
N ASP A 103 3.33 -1.11 -10.27
CA ASP A 103 2.12 -1.94 -10.33
C ASP A 103 1.10 -1.51 -9.26
N ALA A 104 0.15 -0.67 -9.67
CA ALA A 104 -0.93 -0.17 -8.82
C ALA A 104 -1.74 -1.27 -8.11
N ARG A 105 -1.81 -2.48 -8.68
CA ARG A 105 -2.58 -3.60 -8.09
C ARG A 105 -1.98 -4.08 -6.77
N ILE A 106 -0.66 -3.96 -6.60
CA ILE A 106 0.00 -4.43 -5.38
C ILE A 106 -0.36 -3.54 -4.20
N TYR A 107 -0.40 -2.21 -4.43
CA TYR A 107 -0.89 -1.26 -3.44
C TYR A 107 -2.37 -1.50 -3.09
N GLU A 108 -3.23 -1.72 -4.09
CA GLU A 108 -4.64 -2.08 -3.84
C GLU A 108 -4.78 -3.34 -2.98
N GLN A 109 -3.99 -4.38 -3.28
CA GLN A 109 -4.04 -5.63 -2.53
C GLN A 109 -3.52 -5.47 -1.11
N ARG A 110 -2.42 -4.73 -0.90
CA ARG A 110 -1.90 -4.44 0.43
C ARG A 110 -2.87 -3.60 1.25
N ALA A 111 -3.43 -2.54 0.67
CA ALA A 111 -4.46 -1.72 1.30
C ALA A 111 -5.67 -2.55 1.74
N ALA A 112 -6.12 -3.50 0.92
CA ALA A 112 -7.24 -4.38 1.27
C ALA A 112 -6.93 -5.25 2.49
N VAL A 113 -5.69 -5.71 2.65
CA VAL A 113 -5.24 -6.46 3.84
C VAL A 113 -5.10 -5.56 5.05
N GLU A 114 -4.55 -4.35 4.89
CA GLU A 114 -4.43 -3.36 5.97
C GLU A 114 -5.80 -2.99 6.55
N LEU A 115 -6.84 -2.88 5.71
CA LEU A 115 -8.22 -2.69 6.16
C LEU A 115 -8.74 -3.87 7.00
N LYS A 116 -8.29 -5.10 6.76
CA LYS A 116 -8.65 -6.25 7.62
C LYS A 116 -8.04 -6.13 9.02
N LEU A 117 -6.91 -5.43 9.14
CA LEU A 117 -6.27 -5.07 10.41
C LEU A 117 -6.77 -3.73 10.97
N ASN A 118 -7.78 -3.11 10.36
CA ASN A 118 -8.29 -1.79 10.71
C ASN A 118 -7.23 -0.66 10.62
N ASP A 119 -6.15 -0.86 9.87
CA ASP A 119 -5.11 0.15 9.63
C ASP A 119 -5.49 1.03 8.45
N MET A 120 -6.52 1.86 8.68
CA MET A 120 -7.10 2.73 7.65
C MET A 120 -6.14 3.78 7.11
N ASP A 121 -5.18 4.24 7.93
CA ASP A 121 -4.25 5.29 7.52
C ASP A 121 -3.22 4.77 6.52
N LYS A 122 -2.72 3.55 6.70
CA LYS A 122 -1.87 2.91 5.68
C LYS A 122 -2.65 2.57 4.41
N ALA A 123 -3.88 2.07 4.55
CA ALA A 123 -4.72 1.78 3.39
C ALA A 123 -5.01 3.04 2.55
N LEU A 124 -5.24 4.19 3.20
CA LEU A 124 -5.38 5.49 2.50
C LEU A 124 -4.11 5.88 1.74
N ALA A 125 -2.93 5.64 2.32
CA ALA A 125 -1.65 5.92 1.66
C ALA A 125 -1.48 5.04 0.41
N ASP A 126 -1.75 3.75 0.52
CA ASP A 126 -1.63 2.80 -0.60
C ASP A 126 -2.64 3.07 -1.71
N TYR A 127 -3.92 3.35 -1.38
CA TYR A 127 -4.87 3.77 -2.40
C TYR A 127 -4.48 5.10 -3.06
N SER A 128 -3.80 5.99 -2.34
CA SER A 128 -3.28 7.23 -2.92
C SER A 128 -2.13 6.99 -3.90
N GLU A 129 -1.23 6.04 -3.60
CA GLU A 129 -0.20 5.61 -4.57
C GLU A 129 -0.82 4.90 -5.78
N ALA A 130 -1.80 4.02 -5.56
CA ALA A 130 -2.54 3.36 -6.64
C ALA A 130 -3.23 4.38 -7.57
N ILE A 131 -3.80 5.46 -7.02
CA ILE A 131 -4.40 6.57 -7.78
C ILE A 131 -3.34 7.34 -8.57
N LYS A 132 -2.14 7.60 -8.02
CA LYS A 132 -1.06 8.26 -8.77
C LYS A 132 -0.66 7.44 -10.00
N LEU A 133 -0.58 6.11 -9.85
CA LEU A 133 -0.22 5.18 -10.92
C LEU A 133 -1.34 4.98 -11.95
N LYS A 134 -2.61 4.95 -11.51
CA LYS A 134 -3.79 4.80 -12.38
C LYS A 134 -4.87 5.84 -12.02
N PRO A 135 -4.75 7.09 -12.49
CA PRO A 135 -5.61 8.20 -12.06
C PRO A 135 -7.06 8.11 -12.51
N ASN A 136 -7.39 7.19 -13.41
CA ASN A 136 -8.75 6.97 -13.92
C ASN A 136 -9.35 5.63 -13.46
N GLU A 137 -8.67 4.90 -12.56
CA GLU A 137 -9.22 3.68 -11.97
C GLU A 137 -10.28 4.04 -10.93
N VAL A 138 -11.55 3.82 -11.29
CA VAL A 138 -12.73 4.23 -10.51
C VAL A 138 -12.71 3.60 -9.11
N ARG A 139 -12.31 2.34 -9.02
CA ARG A 139 -12.36 1.57 -7.77
C ARG A 139 -11.46 2.17 -6.68
N TYR A 140 -10.32 2.77 -7.01
CA TYR A 140 -9.41 3.32 -6.01
C TYR A 140 -10.00 4.53 -5.29
N TYR A 141 -10.66 5.43 -6.02
CA TYR A 141 -11.42 6.54 -5.41
C TYR A 141 -12.60 6.02 -4.59
N GLY A 142 -13.28 4.96 -5.05
CA GLY A 142 -14.37 4.33 -4.32
C GLY A 142 -13.94 3.81 -2.94
N TYR A 143 -12.81 3.08 -2.88
CA TYR A 143 -12.27 2.59 -1.62
C TYR A 143 -11.76 3.72 -0.73
N ARG A 144 -11.01 4.69 -1.27
CA ARG A 144 -10.50 5.81 -0.48
C ARG A 144 -11.63 6.68 0.09
N SER A 145 -12.67 6.92 -0.71
CA SER A 145 -13.89 7.60 -0.27
C SER A 145 -14.60 6.87 0.87
N TYR A 146 -14.72 5.54 0.78
CA TYR A 146 -15.29 4.72 1.86
C TYR A 146 -14.48 4.86 3.15
N ILE A 147 -13.14 4.81 3.07
CA ILE A 147 -12.29 4.93 4.26
C ILE A 147 -12.46 6.33 4.89
N TYR A 148 -12.46 7.39 4.08
CA TYR A 148 -12.72 8.75 4.58
C TYR A 148 -14.11 8.89 5.22
N GLU A 149 -15.15 8.27 4.64
CA GLU A 149 -16.51 8.23 5.22
C GLU A 149 -16.49 7.62 6.62
N VAL A 150 -15.86 6.44 6.77
CA VAL A 150 -15.75 5.73 8.05
C VAL A 150 -14.96 6.54 9.09
N LYS A 151 -13.89 7.23 8.66
CA LYS A 151 -13.12 8.14 9.53
C LYS A 151 -13.85 9.46 9.83
N GLY A 152 -15.02 9.70 9.26
CA GLY A 152 -15.78 10.94 9.44
C GLY A 152 -15.19 12.16 8.72
N ASP A 153 -14.25 11.94 7.79
CA ASP A 153 -13.69 12.96 6.91
C ASP A 153 -14.60 13.17 5.70
N ILE A 154 -15.70 13.87 5.97
CA ILE A 154 -16.76 14.13 4.99
C ILE A 154 -16.21 14.90 3.79
N LYS A 155 -15.25 15.82 4.00
CA LYS A 155 -14.70 16.65 2.92
C LYS A 155 -13.98 15.80 1.88
N ASN A 156 -13.03 14.97 2.32
CA ASN A 156 -12.27 14.13 1.39
C ASN A 156 -13.12 12.99 0.82
N SER A 157 -14.04 12.44 1.61
CA SER A 157 -14.98 11.42 1.13
C SER A 157 -15.87 11.95 0.00
N THR A 158 -16.40 13.18 0.13
CA THR A 158 -17.21 13.83 -0.92
C THR A 158 -16.40 14.05 -2.18
N ALA A 159 -15.18 14.59 -2.08
CA ALA A 159 -14.31 14.84 -3.24
C ALA A 159 -14.04 13.55 -4.04
N ASP A 160 -13.70 12.45 -3.37
CA ASP A 160 -13.47 11.16 -4.03
C ASP A 160 -14.78 10.55 -4.58
N THR A 161 -15.91 10.69 -3.87
CA THR A 161 -17.23 10.26 -4.37
C THR A 161 -17.61 10.98 -5.66
N GLU A 162 -17.37 12.29 -5.72
CA GLU A 162 -17.62 13.09 -6.93
C GLU A 162 -16.70 12.67 -8.07
N LYS A 163 -15.44 12.34 -7.79
CA LYS A 163 -14.51 11.80 -8.78
C LYS A 163 -14.99 10.46 -9.33
N VAL A 164 -15.51 9.56 -8.49
CA VAL A 164 -16.16 8.30 -8.92
C VAL A 164 -17.32 8.61 -9.86
N LEU A 165 -18.25 9.48 -9.46
CA LEU A 165 -19.44 9.81 -10.27
C LEU A 165 -19.10 10.55 -11.57
N LYS A 166 -17.98 11.27 -11.62
CA LYS A 166 -17.49 11.87 -12.87
C LYS A 166 -16.98 10.84 -13.87
N LEU A 167 -16.31 9.78 -13.39
CA LEU A 167 -15.75 8.71 -14.21
C LEU A 167 -16.80 7.64 -14.56
N ASP A 168 -17.69 7.33 -13.61
CA ASP A 168 -18.79 6.38 -13.73
C ASP A 168 -20.08 7.00 -13.14
N PRO A 169 -20.85 7.75 -13.95
CA PRO A 169 -22.06 8.43 -13.49
C PRO A 169 -23.17 7.50 -13.01
N LYS A 170 -23.11 6.20 -13.34
CA LYS A 170 -24.11 5.19 -12.95
C LYS A 170 -23.68 4.37 -11.75
N ASN A 171 -22.58 4.72 -11.10
CA ASN A 171 -22.08 4.02 -9.93
C ASN A 171 -23.05 4.14 -8.74
N GLN A 172 -23.82 3.08 -8.48
CA GLN A 172 -24.86 3.09 -7.46
C GLN A 172 -24.32 3.32 -6.06
N GLU A 173 -23.15 2.74 -5.75
CA GLU A 173 -22.54 2.88 -4.43
C GLU A 173 -22.08 4.32 -4.18
N ALA A 174 -21.49 4.99 -5.17
CA ALA A 174 -21.12 6.39 -5.05
C ALA A 174 -22.35 7.32 -4.98
N MET A 175 -23.43 7.03 -5.72
CA MET A 175 -24.68 7.80 -5.60
C MET A 175 -25.29 7.66 -4.19
N ASN A 176 -25.25 6.46 -3.61
CA ASN A 176 -25.73 6.22 -2.25
C ASN A 176 -24.84 6.92 -1.22
N ARG A 177 -23.51 6.82 -1.37
CA ARG A 177 -22.55 7.51 -0.50
C ARG A 177 -22.72 9.03 -0.55
N LYS A 178 -22.90 9.61 -1.73
CA LYS A 178 -23.17 11.06 -1.88
C LYS A 178 -24.35 11.51 -1.02
N LYS A 179 -25.49 10.81 -1.07
CA LYS A 179 -26.68 11.11 -0.26
C LYS A 179 -26.39 11.03 1.25
N ARG A 180 -25.62 10.02 1.68
CA ARG A 180 -25.20 9.87 3.09
C ARG A 180 -24.32 11.03 3.52
N LEU A 181 -23.32 11.40 2.72
CA LEU A 181 -22.40 12.51 3.00
C LEU A 181 -23.11 13.86 3.07
N GLU A 182 -24.07 14.13 2.18
CA GLU A 182 -24.92 15.33 2.21
C GLU A 182 -25.74 15.40 3.51
N THR A 183 -26.31 14.28 3.94
CA THR A 183 -27.04 14.18 5.21
C THR A 183 -26.12 14.44 6.41
N LEU A 184 -24.93 13.86 6.42
CA LEU A 184 -23.94 14.08 7.48
C LEU A 184 -23.45 15.54 7.52
N GLN A 185 -23.30 16.17 6.36
CA GLN A 185 -22.90 17.56 6.25
C GLN A 185 -23.97 18.51 6.78
N THR A 186 -25.26 18.27 6.48
CA THR A 186 -26.36 19.10 6.99
C THR A 186 -26.51 18.95 8.51
N MET A 187 -26.43 17.73 9.04
CA MET A 187 -26.48 17.49 10.49
C MET A 187 -25.35 18.19 11.25
N ARG A 188 -24.14 18.27 10.67
CA ARG A 188 -23.01 19.02 11.26
C ARG A 188 -23.19 20.54 11.17
N ALA A 189 -23.95 21.03 10.20
CA ALA A 189 -24.17 22.46 9.99
C ALA A 189 -25.32 23.02 10.84
N THR A 190 -26.25 22.18 11.31
CA THR A 190 -27.33 22.60 12.20
C THR A 190 -26.83 22.72 13.66
N PRO A 191 -26.93 23.90 14.31
CA PRO A 191 -26.60 24.02 15.72
C PRO A 191 -27.54 23.12 16.56
N PRO A 192 -27.08 22.57 17.69
CA PRO A 192 -27.95 21.80 18.57
C PRO A 192 -29.13 22.67 19.02
N PRO A 193 -30.33 22.08 19.23
CA PRO A 193 -31.46 22.84 19.75
C PRO A 193 -31.06 23.52 21.07
N PRO A 194 -31.52 24.75 21.34
CA PRO A 194 -31.23 25.42 22.60
C PRO A 194 -31.70 24.52 23.77
N PRO A 195 -30.96 24.49 24.89
CA PRO A 195 -31.38 23.70 26.05
C PRO A 195 -32.81 24.08 26.43
N PRO A 196 -33.64 23.12 26.88
CA PRO A 196 -35.01 23.41 27.29
C PRO A 196 -34.99 24.55 28.30
N ALA A 197 -35.79 25.58 28.05
CA ALA A 197 -35.87 26.75 28.91
C ALA A 197 -36.07 26.26 30.35
N ALA A 198 -35.14 26.63 31.24
CA ALA A 198 -35.24 26.27 32.64
C ALA A 198 -36.58 26.80 33.15
N SER A 199 -37.51 25.88 33.43
CA SER A 199 -38.80 26.23 34.02
C SER A 199 -38.49 26.98 35.31
N THR A 200 -38.68 28.30 35.29
CA THR A 200 -38.61 29.13 36.49
C THR A 200 -39.68 28.60 37.43
N LYS A 201 -39.28 27.74 38.37
CA LYS A 201 -40.08 27.43 39.53
C LYS A 201 -40.22 28.75 40.28
N THR A 202 -41.34 29.43 40.07
CA THR A 202 -41.80 30.49 40.96
C THR A 202 -41.98 29.85 42.34
N SER A 203 -41.02 30.09 43.23
CA SER A 203 -41.19 29.81 44.65
C SER A 203 -42.41 30.59 45.15
N PRO A 204 -43.38 29.95 45.83
CA PRO A 204 -44.45 30.71 46.46
C PRO A 204 -43.85 31.53 47.60
N ALA A 205 -44.19 32.82 47.61
CA ALA A 205 -43.85 33.76 48.67
C ALA A 205 -44.27 33.20 50.04
N GLY A 206 -43.32 33.12 50.97
CA GLY A 206 -43.59 32.75 52.35
C GLY A 206 -44.54 33.75 53.00
N ALA A 207 -45.68 33.27 53.48
CA ALA A 207 -46.58 34.03 54.32
C ALA A 207 -45.91 34.25 55.69
N HIS A 208 -45.49 35.49 55.94
CA HIS A 208 -45.12 35.95 57.28
C HIS A 208 -46.39 36.12 58.11
N THR A 209 -46.58 35.32 59.15
CA THR A 209 -47.53 35.60 60.22
C THR A 209 -46.87 36.52 61.26
N PRO A 210 -47.55 37.58 61.75
CA PRO A 210 -47.02 38.42 62.80
C PRO A 210 -47.38 37.85 64.18
N HIS A 211 -46.37 37.59 65.01
CA HIS A 211 -46.56 37.42 66.45
C HIS A 211 -46.63 38.82 67.08
N LYS A 212 -47.65 39.09 67.89
CA LYS A 212 -47.73 40.26 68.78
C LYS A 212 -47.94 39.77 70.22
N PRO A 213 -47.68 40.65 71.20
CA PRO A 213 -46.74 40.48 72.31
C PRO A 213 -47.23 39.58 73.44
#